data_AF-G7I6C8-F1
#
_entry.id   AF-G7I6C8-F1
#
_cell.length_a   1.000
_cell.length_b   1.000
_cell.length_c   1.000
_cell.angle_alpha   90.00
_cell.angle_beta   90.00
_cell.angle_gamma   90.00
#
_symmetry.space_group_name_H-M   'P 1'
#
loop_
_entity.id
_entity.type
_entity.pdbx_description
1 polymer ?
#
loop_
_entity_poly.entity_id
_entity_poly.type
_entity_poly.pdbx_seq_one_letter_code
_entity_poly.pdbx_strand_id
1 'polypeptide(L)'
;MEKKESQAENATKNNKMSQITLPGLLNFIDGIWSASTGERLIIFTTNYAEKLDHALICRGRMDMLIELPYCCFDGFKMLATKYLSLESHFLFDKIACLLVETNMTPADVAENLMPKVDNEDVATPLLRLIQALRSIEEEAEKEEGTSAKQESDGEDSSAEKKEDAEMVTSSMLRLESY
;
A
#
# COMPACT_ATOMS: atom_id res chain seq x y z
N MET A 1 39.67 -47.07 15.43
CA MET A 1 38.42 -46.44 14.92
C MET A 1 37.86 -45.58 16.03
N GLU A 2 37.02 -44.59 15.71
CA GLU A 2 36.39 -43.62 16.63
C GLU A 2 37.17 -42.34 16.93
N LYS A 3 37.08 -41.39 15.99
CA LYS A 3 36.93 -39.96 16.30
C LYS A 3 36.48 -39.23 15.03
N LYS A 4 35.19 -39.30 14.74
CA LYS A 4 34.57 -38.57 13.62
C LYS A 4 33.09 -38.27 13.86
N GLU A 5 32.73 -37.79 15.05
CA GLU A 5 31.35 -37.32 15.31
C GLU A 5 31.27 -35.87 15.86
N SER A 6 32.39 -35.23 16.21
CA SER A 6 32.36 -33.92 16.88
C SER A 6 32.45 -32.71 15.93
N GLN A 7 31.90 -32.78 14.71
CA GLN A 7 31.87 -31.63 13.78
C GLN A 7 30.50 -31.34 13.14
N ALA A 8 29.49 -32.20 13.30
CA ALA A 8 28.16 -31.95 12.72
C ALA A 8 27.24 -31.09 13.61
N GLU A 9 27.45 -31.05 14.94
CA GLU A 9 26.56 -30.33 15.87
C GLU A 9 26.83 -28.83 16.03
N ASN A 10 27.97 -28.32 15.55
CA ASN A 10 28.32 -26.90 15.67
C ASN A 10 27.96 -26.06 14.44
N ALA A 11 27.58 -26.68 13.32
CA ALA A 11 27.19 -25.96 12.12
C ALA A 11 25.72 -25.45 12.15
N THR A 12 24.86 -26.09 12.94
CA THR A 12 23.43 -25.72 13.08
C THR A 12 23.17 -24.63 14.12
N LYS A 13 24.14 -24.31 14.99
CA LYS A 13 23.98 -23.27 16.03
C LYS A 13 24.24 -21.84 15.53
N ASN A 14 24.97 -21.68 14.43
CA ASN A 14 25.37 -20.36 13.93
C ASN A 14 24.37 -19.71 12.94
N ASN A 15 23.29 -20.41 12.59
CA ASN A 15 22.24 -19.87 11.72
C ASN A 15 20.95 -19.50 12.50
N LYS A 16 21.05 -19.36 13.83
CA LYS A 16 20.04 -18.67 14.65
C LYS A 16 20.33 -17.16 14.67
N MET A 17 20.64 -16.58 13.51
CA MET A 17 20.72 -15.12 13.38
C MET A 17 19.32 -14.57 13.65
N SER A 18 19.14 -14.01 14.85
CA SER A 18 18.08 -13.07 15.24
C SER A 18 16.74 -13.26 14.52
N GLN A 19 16.14 -14.43 14.65
CA GLN A 19 14.80 -14.65 14.10
C GLN A 19 13.81 -13.92 15.02
N ILE A 20 13.33 -12.76 14.56
CA ILE A 20 12.29 -12.01 15.26
C ILE A 20 11.00 -12.79 15.08
N THR A 21 10.41 -13.23 16.19
CA THR A 21 9.09 -13.86 16.18
C THR A 21 8.03 -12.80 16.44
N LEU A 22 6.85 -12.95 15.85
CA LEU A 22 5.74 -12.03 16.08
C LEU A 22 5.39 -11.88 17.57
N PRO A 23 5.31 -12.96 18.39
CA PRO A 23 5.17 -12.81 19.85
C PRO A 23 6.33 -12.05 20.51
N GLY A 24 7.55 -12.20 20.00
CA GLY A 24 8.71 -11.45 20.48
C GLY A 24 8.61 -9.96 20.19
N LEU A 25 8.14 -9.60 18.98
CA LEU A 25 7.87 -8.21 18.60
C LEU A 25 6.73 -7.60 19.41
N LEU A 26 5.64 -8.35 19.62
CA LEU A 26 4.49 -7.90 20.42
C LEU A 26 4.90 -7.62 21.87
N ASN A 27 5.62 -8.55 22.50
CA ASN A 27 6.15 -8.37 23.85
C ASN A 27 7.14 -7.20 23.95
N PHE A 28 7.89 -6.93 22.89
CA PHE A 28 8.79 -5.78 22.82
C PHE A 28 8.00 -4.46 22.78
N ILE A 29 6.95 -4.37 21.97
CA ILE A 29 6.06 -3.19 21.90
C ILE A 29 5.40 -2.95 23.26
N ASP A 30 4.81 -4.00 23.85
CA ASP A 30 4.17 -3.94 25.17
C ASP A 30 5.17 -3.57 26.28
N GLY A 31 6.41 -4.06 26.18
CA GLY A 31 7.52 -3.74 27.09
C GLY A 31 8.02 -2.30 26.97
N ILE A 32 8.12 -1.77 25.75
CA ILE A 32 8.42 -0.35 25.51
C ILE A 32 7.34 0.53 26.13
N TRP A 33 6.07 0.16 25.96
CA TRP A 33 4.94 0.89 26.52
C TRP A 33 4.99 0.93 28.05
N SER A 34 5.39 -0.17 28.69
CA SER A 34 5.43 -0.28 30.16
C SER A 34 6.66 0.39 30.81
N ALA A 35 7.80 0.49 30.13
CA ALA A 35 9.07 0.91 30.75
C ALA A 35 9.46 2.37 30.49
N SER A 36 8.67 3.11 29.71
CA SER A 36 9.02 4.44 29.23
C SER A 36 8.41 5.54 30.09
N THR A 37 9.25 6.30 30.79
CA THR A 37 8.87 7.51 31.54
C THR A 37 8.65 8.75 30.63
N GLY A 38 8.37 8.55 29.34
CA GLY A 38 8.23 9.61 28.33
C GLY A 38 7.40 9.20 27.12
N GLU A 39 6.94 10.17 26.35
CA GLU A 39 6.05 9.99 25.19
C GLU A 39 6.81 9.42 23.99
N ARG A 40 6.23 8.42 23.30
CA ARG A 40 6.80 7.80 22.09
C ARG A 40 5.74 7.66 21.01
N LEU A 41 6.11 7.92 19.76
CA LEU A 41 5.33 7.61 18.56
C LEU A 41 6.00 6.46 17.81
N ILE A 42 5.25 5.38 17.53
CA ILE A 42 5.71 4.24 16.75
C ILE A 42 4.88 4.18 15.47
N ILE A 43 5.55 4.14 14.32
CA ILE A 43 4.91 4.05 13.00
C ILE A 43 5.25 2.69 12.40
N PHE A 44 4.22 1.96 12.00
CA PHE A 44 4.35 0.73 11.23
C PHE A 44 3.85 0.99 9.82
N THR A 45 4.50 0.38 8.84
CA THR A 45 4.09 0.42 7.43
C THR A 45 3.93 -1.00 6.92
N THR A 46 2.87 -1.25 6.15
CA THR A 46 2.65 -2.52 5.47
C THR A 46 1.92 -2.25 4.17
N ASN A 47 2.22 -3.03 3.13
CA ASN A 47 1.45 -3.04 1.89
C ASN A 47 0.24 -4.00 1.99
N TYR A 48 0.19 -4.82 3.04
CA TYR A 48 -0.79 -5.88 3.25
C TYR A 48 -1.37 -5.76 4.66
N ALA A 49 -2.31 -4.84 4.85
CA ALA A 49 -2.95 -4.61 6.15
C ALA A 49 -3.81 -5.81 6.58
N GLU A 50 -4.39 -6.52 5.61
CA GLU A 50 -5.22 -7.71 5.80
C GLU A 50 -4.45 -8.93 6.33
N LYS A 51 -3.11 -8.93 6.18
CA LYS A 51 -2.23 -9.99 6.69
C LYS A 51 -1.69 -9.70 8.08
N LEU A 52 -2.02 -8.54 8.65
CA LEU A 52 -1.63 -8.22 10.02
C LEU A 52 -2.43 -9.08 11.00
N ASP A 53 -1.72 -9.62 11.99
CA ASP A 53 -2.35 -10.33 13.10
C ASP A 53 -3.26 -9.37 13.86
N HIS A 54 -4.51 -9.78 14.11
CA HIS A 54 -5.49 -9.00 14.87
C HIS A 54 -4.94 -8.53 16.23
N ALA A 55 -4.01 -9.28 16.83
CA ALA A 55 -3.30 -8.86 18.03
C ALA A 55 -2.63 -7.48 17.83
N LEU A 56 -1.96 -7.22 16.71
CA LEU A 56 -1.30 -5.93 16.46
C LEU A 56 -2.29 -4.77 16.35
N ILE A 57 -3.47 -5.02 15.77
CA ILE A 57 -4.50 -4.01 15.48
C ILE A 57 -5.38 -3.71 16.72
N CYS A 58 -5.18 -4.42 17.83
CA CYS A 58 -5.87 -4.12 19.07
C CYS A 58 -5.51 -2.72 19.60
N ARG A 59 -6.53 -2.00 20.09
CA ARG A 59 -6.38 -0.72 20.80
C ARG A 59 -5.34 -0.84 21.92
N GLY A 60 -4.43 0.13 22.01
CA GLY A 60 -3.28 0.16 22.91
C GLY A 60 -1.94 -0.25 22.27
N ARG A 61 -1.96 -0.84 21.06
CA ARG A 61 -0.75 -1.13 20.25
C ARG A 61 -0.73 -0.36 18.94
N MET A 62 -1.77 -0.52 18.12
CA MET A 62 -1.99 0.26 16.91
C MET A 62 -3.32 0.99 17.03
N ASP A 63 -3.26 2.25 17.44
CA ASP A 63 -4.46 3.04 17.70
C ASP A 63 -5.00 3.75 16.45
N MET A 64 -4.14 3.97 15.45
CA MET A 64 -4.46 4.68 14.21
C MET A 64 -4.02 3.87 13.00
N LEU A 65 -4.95 3.63 12.07
CA LEU A 65 -4.69 3.06 10.76
C LEU A 65 -4.93 4.14 9.71
N ILE A 66 -3.91 4.43 8.90
CA ILE A 66 -3.98 5.39 7.81
C ILE A 66 -3.67 4.65 6.53
N GLU A 67 -4.63 4.63 5.61
CA GLU A 67 -4.44 4.10 4.27
C GLU A 67 -3.75 5.14 3.39
N LEU A 68 -2.78 4.71 2.59
CA LEU A 68 -2.08 5.54 1.61
C LEU A 68 -2.46 5.05 0.20
N PRO A 69 -3.56 5.55 -0.38
CA PRO A 69 -4.07 5.05 -1.65
C PRO A 69 -3.21 5.53 -2.84
N TYR A 70 -3.59 5.07 -4.04
CA TYR A 70 -3.09 5.60 -5.30
C TYR A 70 -3.41 7.10 -5.46
N CYS A 71 -2.73 7.75 -6.40
CA CYS A 71 -2.82 9.19 -6.60
C CYS A 71 -4.19 9.59 -7.13
N CYS A 72 -4.99 10.25 -6.30
CA CYS A 72 -6.25 10.86 -6.72
C CYS A 72 -6.02 12.22 -7.38
N PHE A 73 -7.06 12.78 -8.00
CA PHE A 73 -6.97 14.09 -8.66
C PHE A 73 -6.54 15.22 -7.71
N ASP A 74 -6.98 15.19 -6.45
CA ASP A 74 -6.55 16.19 -5.46
C ASP A 74 -5.08 16.03 -5.09
N GLY A 75 -4.59 14.79 -4.97
CA GLY A 75 -3.16 14.50 -4.81
C GLY A 75 -2.35 15.02 -5.99
N PHE A 76 -2.82 14.78 -7.22
CA PHE A 76 -2.24 15.36 -8.42
C PHE A 76 -2.20 16.90 -8.38
N LYS A 77 -3.30 17.57 -8.01
CA LYS A 77 -3.33 19.04 -7.89
C LYS A 77 -2.28 19.54 -6.91
N MET A 78 -2.18 18.91 -5.74
CA MET A 78 -1.16 19.26 -4.76
C MET A 78 0.25 19.15 -5.34
N LEU A 79 0.54 18.09 -6.09
CA LEU A 79 1.82 17.90 -6.75
C LEU A 79 2.04 18.93 -7.87
N ALA A 80 1.02 19.23 -8.68
CA ALA A 80 1.09 20.23 -9.75
C ALA A 80 1.36 21.64 -9.20
N THR A 81 0.69 22.03 -8.11
CA THR A 81 0.97 23.30 -7.43
C THR A 81 2.38 23.31 -6.84
N LYS A 82 2.83 22.21 -6.24
CA LYS A 82 4.16 22.12 -5.62
C LYS A 82 5.31 22.18 -6.63
N TYR A 83 5.22 21.44 -7.74
CA TYR A 83 6.33 21.31 -8.71
C TYR A 83 6.26 22.32 -9.84
N LEU A 84 5.06 22.71 -10.27
CA LEU A 84 4.84 23.56 -11.44
C LEU A 84 4.25 24.93 -11.09
N SER A 85 3.90 25.18 -9.82
CA SER A 85 3.16 26.39 -9.40
C SER A 85 1.87 26.59 -10.19
N LEU A 86 1.22 25.49 -10.58
CA LEU A 86 -0.04 25.49 -11.31
C LEU A 86 -1.22 25.15 -10.41
N GLU A 87 -2.28 25.94 -10.53
CA GLU A 87 -3.58 25.67 -9.90
C GLU A 87 -4.62 25.16 -10.91
N SER A 88 -4.48 25.52 -12.19
CA SER A 88 -5.39 25.09 -13.26
C SER A 88 -4.69 25.00 -14.61
N HIS A 89 -5.14 24.07 -15.45
CA HIS A 89 -4.69 23.93 -16.85
C HIS A 89 -5.75 23.17 -17.64
N PHE A 90 -5.88 23.42 -18.95
CA PHE A 90 -6.87 22.73 -19.82
C PHE A 90 -6.65 21.21 -19.91
N LEU A 91 -5.47 20.72 -19.52
CA LEU A 91 -5.14 19.29 -19.48
C LEU A 91 -5.58 18.61 -18.17
N PHE A 92 -5.97 19.38 -17.14
CA PHE A 92 -6.33 18.81 -15.84
C PHE A 92 -7.57 17.92 -15.95
N ASP A 93 -8.57 18.32 -16.73
CA ASP A 93 -9.78 17.51 -16.93
C ASP A 93 -9.45 16.16 -17.55
N LYS A 94 -8.52 16.15 -18.51
CA LYS A 94 -8.05 14.91 -19.14
C LYS A 94 -7.28 14.02 -18.17
N ILE A 95 -6.43 14.62 -17.34
CA ILE A 95 -5.68 13.89 -16.31
C ILE A 95 -6.63 13.35 -15.23
N ALA A 96 -7.66 14.12 -14.86
CA ALA A 96 -8.67 13.71 -13.90
C ALA A 96 -9.41 12.45 -14.37
N CYS A 97 -9.85 12.40 -15.64
CA CYS A 97 -10.48 11.20 -16.19
C CYS A 97 -9.53 9.99 -16.14
N LEU A 98 -8.28 10.16 -16.60
CA LEU A 98 -7.31 9.07 -16.65
C LEU A 98 -6.93 8.53 -15.26
N LEU A 99 -6.84 9.39 -14.24
CA LEU A 99 -6.55 8.98 -12.86
C LEU A 99 -7.70 8.23 -12.19
N VAL A 100 -8.92 8.31 -12.71
CA VAL A 100 -10.05 7.50 -12.22
C VAL A 100 -9.97 6.07 -12.74
N GLU A 101 -9.46 5.89 -13.96
CA GLU A 101 -9.41 4.59 -14.64
C GLU A 101 -8.09 3.84 -14.38
N THR A 102 -7.07 4.53 -13.88
CA THR A 102 -5.72 3.95 -13.72
C THR A 102 -5.20 4.08 -12.30
N ASN A 103 -4.49 3.05 -11.84
CA ASN A 103 -3.82 3.04 -10.55
C ASN A 103 -2.36 3.47 -10.71
N MET A 104 -2.05 4.73 -10.34
CA MET A 104 -0.69 5.27 -10.38
C MET A 104 -0.29 5.79 -9.00
N THR A 105 0.93 5.48 -8.53
CA THR A 105 1.34 5.93 -7.19
C THR A 105 1.63 7.44 -7.17
N PRO A 106 1.46 8.13 -6.03
CA PRO A 106 1.84 9.54 -5.92
C PRO A 106 3.31 9.81 -6.28
N ALA A 107 4.20 8.83 -6.05
CA ALA A 107 5.60 8.92 -6.44
C ALA A 107 5.78 8.91 -7.98
N ASP A 108 5.10 8.00 -8.68
CA ASP A 108 5.18 7.93 -10.14
C ASP A 108 4.55 9.17 -10.80
N VAL A 109 3.46 9.70 -10.23
CA VAL A 109 2.87 10.98 -10.67
C VAL A 109 3.87 12.12 -10.46
N ALA A 110 4.52 12.20 -9.31
CA ALA A 110 5.52 13.22 -9.03
C ALA A 110 6.71 13.13 -9.99
N GLU A 111 7.20 11.92 -10.31
CA GLU A 111 8.28 11.71 -11.28
C GLU A 111 7.94 12.30 -12.65
N ASN A 112 6.71 12.09 -13.12
CA ASN A 112 6.27 12.63 -14.40
C ASN A 112 6.11 14.15 -14.38
N LEU A 113 5.69 14.73 -13.26
CA LEU A 113 5.47 16.16 -13.07
C LEU A 113 6.75 16.96 -12.82
N MET A 114 7.82 16.33 -12.34
CA MET A 114 9.07 17.03 -12.13
C MET A 114 9.66 17.51 -13.49
N PRO A 115 9.99 18.81 -13.63
CA PRO A 115 10.70 19.30 -14.80
C PRO A 115 12.03 18.59 -14.96
N LYS A 116 12.35 18.13 -16.18
CA LYS A 116 13.59 17.39 -16.46
C LYS A 116 14.71 18.28 -16.98
N VAL A 117 14.37 19.48 -17.46
CA VAL A 117 15.30 20.49 -17.95
C VAL A 117 14.91 21.85 -17.40
N ASP A 118 15.89 22.75 -17.29
CA ASP A 118 15.64 24.13 -16.89
C ASP A 118 14.78 24.84 -17.93
N ASN A 119 13.78 25.60 -17.47
CA ASN A 119 12.80 26.30 -18.32
C ASN A 119 11.99 25.37 -19.25
N GLU A 120 11.71 24.13 -18.83
CA GLU A 120 10.76 23.27 -19.52
C GLU A 120 9.37 23.93 -19.56
N ASP A 121 8.71 23.89 -20.73
CA ASP A 121 7.33 24.39 -20.84
C ASP A 121 6.41 23.58 -19.94
N VAL A 122 5.49 24.27 -19.27
CA VAL A 122 4.62 23.71 -18.23
C VAL A 122 3.67 22.63 -18.79
N ALA A 123 3.37 22.67 -20.09
CA ALA A 123 2.61 21.62 -20.74
C ALA A 123 3.39 20.30 -20.85
N THR A 124 4.73 20.32 -20.87
CA THR A 124 5.56 19.13 -21.13
C THR A 124 5.44 18.08 -20.01
N PRO A 125 5.56 18.43 -18.71
CA PRO A 125 5.35 17.46 -17.63
C PRO A 125 3.93 16.91 -17.59
N LEU A 126 2.92 17.74 -17.91
CA LEU A 126 1.52 17.31 -17.97
C LEU A 126 1.26 16.32 -19.11
N LEU A 127 1.83 16.58 -20.30
CA LEU A 127 1.74 15.67 -21.44
C LEU A 127 2.47 14.35 -21.17
N ARG A 128 3.62 14.40 -20.50
CA ARG A 128 4.37 13.22 -20.07
C ARG A 128 3.54 12.35 -19.13
N LEU A 129 2.88 12.95 -18.15
CA LEU A 129 1.96 12.25 -17.26
C LEU A 129 0.80 11.61 -18.03
N ILE A 130 0.16 12.33 -18.96
CA ILE A 130 -0.91 11.77 -19.80
C ILE A 130 -0.42 10.56 -20.60
N GLN A 131 0.79 10.63 -21.15
CA GLN A 131 1.37 9.51 -21.89
C GLN A 131 1.61 8.30 -20.99
N ALA A 132 2.14 8.52 -19.79
CA ALA A 132 2.37 7.45 -18.81
C ALA A 132 1.05 6.78 -18.37
N LEU A 133 0.01 7.58 -18.08
CA LEU A 133 -1.30 7.06 -17.70
C LEU A 133 -1.93 6.21 -18.81
N ARG A 134 -1.85 6.65 -20.07
CA ARG A 134 -2.34 5.87 -21.22
C ARG A 134 -1.61 4.54 -21.41
N SER A 135 -0.30 4.52 -21.18
CA SER A 135 0.45 3.26 -21.26
C SER A 135 0.01 2.28 -20.16
N ILE A 136 -0.40 2.75 -18.99
CA ILE A 136 -0.94 1.89 -17.93
C ILE A 136 -2.32 1.36 -18.32
N GLU A 137 -3.19 2.24 -18.85
CA GLU A 137 -4.52 1.89 -19.34
C GLU A 137 -4.47 0.78 -20.42
N GLU A 138 -3.59 0.94 -21.42
CA GLU A 138 -3.41 -0.05 -22.50
C GLU A 138 -2.90 -1.42 -22.01
N GLU A 139 -2.06 -1.45 -20.97
CA GLU A 139 -1.58 -2.72 -20.40
C GLU A 139 -2.67 -3.40 -19.55
N ALA A 140 -3.50 -2.63 -18.84
CA ALA A 140 -4.63 -3.17 -18.08
C ALA A 140 -5.66 -3.86 -19.02
N GLU A 141 -5.96 -3.26 -20.18
CA GLU A 141 -6.87 -3.86 -21.17
C GLU A 141 -6.32 -5.17 -21.78
N LYS A 142 -4.99 -5.31 -21.92
CA LYS A 142 -4.36 -6.53 -22.46
C LYS A 142 -4.40 -7.68 -21.46
N GLU A 143 -4.32 -7.37 -20.17
CA GLU A 143 -4.39 -8.38 -19.10
C GLU A 143 -5.82 -8.93 -18.94
N GLU A 144 -6.86 -8.10 -19.07
CA GLU A 144 -8.26 -8.55 -19.03
C GLU A 144 -8.64 -9.46 -20.23
N GLY A 145 -8.06 -9.22 -21.41
CA GLY A 145 -8.29 -10.05 -22.60
C GLY A 145 -7.70 -11.46 -22.55
N THR A 146 -6.78 -11.74 -21.61
CA THR A 146 -6.05 -13.01 -21.55
C THR A 146 -6.64 -13.99 -20.52
N SER A 147 -7.52 -13.53 -19.62
CA SER A 147 -8.14 -14.36 -18.56
C SER A 147 -9.36 -15.18 -19.03
N ALA A 148 -10.00 -14.84 -20.16
CA ALA A 148 -11.25 -15.46 -20.62
C ALA A 148 -11.12 -16.84 -21.33
N LYS A 149 -10.03 -17.60 -21.15
CA LYS A 149 -9.82 -18.92 -21.79
C LYS A 149 -9.53 -20.09 -20.84
N GLN A 150 -9.73 -19.95 -19.54
CA GLN A 150 -9.66 -21.08 -18.60
C GLN A 150 -10.91 -21.17 -17.72
N GLU A 151 -12.07 -21.40 -18.34
CA GLU A 151 -13.22 -22.00 -17.64
C GLU A 151 -13.85 -23.07 -18.52
N SER A 152 -13.41 -24.32 -18.33
CA SER A 152 -14.26 -25.51 -18.47
C SER A 152 -13.62 -26.66 -17.67
N ASP A 153 -14.06 -26.83 -16.42
CA ASP A 153 -14.64 -28.08 -15.91
C ASP A 153 -14.51 -28.20 -14.38
N GLY A 154 -15.67 -28.20 -13.70
CA GLY A 154 -15.86 -28.90 -12.41
C GLY A 154 -16.51 -28.12 -11.26
N GLU A 155 -17.85 -28.14 -11.17
CA GLU A 155 -18.67 -27.97 -9.94
C GLU A 155 -18.26 -29.02 -8.87
N ASP A 156 -18.44 -28.90 -7.54
CA ASP A 156 -19.62 -28.47 -6.77
C ASP A 156 -19.34 -28.31 -5.23
N SER A 157 -20.18 -27.50 -4.58
CA SER A 157 -20.57 -27.39 -3.14
C SER A 157 -19.60 -26.70 -2.16
N SER A 158 -19.99 -25.74 -1.30
CA SER A 158 -21.22 -25.58 -0.51
C SER A 158 -21.38 -24.14 0.04
N ALA A 159 -22.61 -23.81 0.47
CA ALA A 159 -23.15 -22.50 0.81
C ALA A 159 -22.84 -21.95 2.22
N GLU A 160 -23.25 -20.67 2.44
CA GLU A 160 -23.30 -19.84 3.68
C GLU A 160 -22.02 -19.01 3.96
N LYS A 161 -22.01 -17.68 4.11
CA LYS A 161 -22.98 -16.71 4.67
C LYS A 161 -22.91 -15.36 3.94
N LYS A 162 -24.09 -14.79 3.66
CA LYS A 162 -24.33 -13.36 3.40
C LYS A 162 -24.89 -12.76 4.69
N GLU A 163 -24.08 -12.01 5.44
CA GLU A 163 -24.50 -11.06 6.49
C GLU A 163 -23.23 -10.47 7.12
N ASP A 164 -22.58 -9.49 6.47
CA ASP A 164 -21.49 -8.70 7.09
C ASP A 164 -21.29 -7.30 6.46
N ALA A 165 -21.86 -7.05 5.27
CA ALA A 165 -21.70 -5.76 4.58
C ALA A 165 -22.54 -4.61 5.17
N GLU A 166 -23.52 -4.88 6.04
CA GLU A 166 -24.42 -3.85 6.59
C GLU A 166 -23.91 -3.25 7.92
N MET A 167 -22.92 -3.87 8.57
CA MET A 167 -22.40 -3.40 9.87
C MET A 167 -21.29 -2.35 9.71
N VAL A 168 -20.57 -2.37 8.59
CA VAL A 168 -19.43 -1.46 8.32
C VAL A 168 -19.91 -0.06 7.97
N THR A 169 -20.98 0.07 7.19
CA THR A 169 -21.58 1.36 6.82
C THR A 169 -22.20 2.07 8.03
N SER A 170 -22.81 1.31 8.95
CA SER A 170 -23.40 1.86 10.19
C SER A 170 -22.33 2.34 11.18
N SER A 171 -21.15 1.72 11.18
CA SER A 171 -20.02 2.11 12.03
C SER A 171 -19.30 3.36 11.53
N MET A 172 -19.25 3.55 10.20
CA MET A 172 -18.64 4.73 9.57
C MET A 172 -19.46 6.01 9.80
N LEU A 173 -20.80 5.91 9.75
CA LEU A 173 -21.70 7.04 10.01
C LEU A 173 -21.70 7.54 11.46
N ARG A 174 -21.17 6.76 12.42
CA ARG A 174 -21.07 7.17 13.83
C ARG A 174 -19.83 8.00 14.15
N LEU A 175 -18.82 8.01 13.28
CA LEU A 175 -17.56 8.72 13.48
C LEU A 175 -17.60 10.17 12.97
N GLU A 176 -18.56 10.53 12.13
CA GLU A 176 -18.72 11.90 11.59
C GLU A 176 -19.58 12.82 12.49
N SER A 177 -19.91 12.40 13.71
CA SER A 177 -20.79 13.15 14.63
C SER A 177 -20.11 13.77 15.86
N TYR A 178 -18.77 13.85 15.88
CA TYR A 178 -18.03 14.55 16.95
C TYR A 178 -17.02 15.54 16.38
#